data_AF-A0A965KX89-F1
#
_entry.id   AF-A0A965KX89-F1
#
_cell.length_a   1.000
_cell.length_b   1.000
_cell.length_c   1.000
_cell.angle_alpha   90.00
_cell.angle_beta   90.00
_cell.angle_gamma   90.00
#
_symmetry.space_group_name_H-M   'P 1'
#
loop_
_entity.id
_entity.type
_entity.pdbx_description
1 polymer ?
#
loop_
_entity_poly.entity_id
_entity_poly.type
_entity_poly.pdbx_seq_one_letter_code
_entity_poly.pdbx_strand_id
1 'polypeptide(L)'
;MSADYREGEYALSMGAYMQAFEIFMLVEQEQADPTFLKCCQMVMANQLGESEHKELFTKLEQQMARNNGRAAYNYGLVLAHLGQTPRAQEVLNQAALLGVPEAKAALTKLLLTGSVR
;
A
#
# COMPACT_ATOMS: atom_id res chain seq x y z
N MET A 1 10.17 5.95 -15.47
CA MET A 1 8.70 6.06 -15.36
C MET A 1 8.12 5.66 -16.71
N SER A 2 7.33 4.58 -16.77
CA SER A 2 6.69 4.11 -17.99
C SER A 2 5.59 5.08 -18.44
N ALA A 3 5.19 5.01 -19.71
CA ALA A 3 4.08 5.79 -20.25
C ALA A 3 2.78 5.51 -19.47
N ASP A 4 2.57 4.26 -19.10
CA ASP A 4 1.40 3.78 -18.38
C ASP A 4 1.29 4.42 -16.98
N TYR A 5 2.42 4.65 -16.30
CA TYR A 5 2.39 5.33 -15.00
C TYR A 5 1.88 6.77 -15.10
N ARG A 6 2.23 7.49 -16.18
CA ARG A 6 1.75 8.86 -16.41
C ARG A 6 0.27 8.89 -16.75
N GLU A 7 -0.20 7.86 -17.45
CA GLU A 7 -1.62 7.69 -17.74
C GLU A 7 -2.44 7.44 -16.47
N GLY A 8 -1.92 6.63 -15.54
CA GLY A 8 -2.53 6.43 -14.22
C GLY A 8 -2.65 7.73 -13.42
N GLU A 9 -1.59 8.55 -13.39
CA GLU A 9 -1.62 9.88 -12.74
C GLU A 9 -2.64 10.82 -13.40
N TYR A 10 -2.74 10.77 -14.74
CA TYR A 10 -3.71 11.58 -15.47
C TYR A 10 -5.15 11.15 -15.14
N ALA A 11 -5.45 9.85 -15.18
CA ALA A 11 -6.75 9.32 -14.78
C ALA A 11 -7.11 9.72 -13.34
N LEU A 12 -6.14 9.67 -12.42
CA LEU A 12 -6.31 10.08 -11.03
C LEU A 12 -6.67 11.57 -10.93
N SER A 13 -5.99 12.43 -11.69
CA SER A 13 -6.25 13.88 -11.72
C SER A 13 -7.64 14.24 -12.26
N MET A 14 -8.21 13.37 -13.10
CA MET A 14 -9.55 13.50 -13.66
C MET A 14 -10.64 12.91 -12.76
N GLY A 15 -10.27 12.32 -11.61
CA GLY A 15 -11.21 11.62 -10.72
C GLY A 15 -11.65 10.25 -11.24
N ALA A 16 -11.00 9.71 -12.28
CA ALA A 16 -11.26 8.38 -12.81
C ALA A 16 -10.54 7.32 -11.96
N TYR A 17 -10.97 7.18 -10.70
CA TYR A 17 -10.25 6.39 -9.69
C TYR A 17 -10.15 4.91 -10.04
N MET A 18 -11.21 4.30 -10.57
CA MET A 18 -11.18 2.89 -10.99
C MET A 18 -10.12 2.66 -12.07
N GLN A 19 -10.11 3.50 -13.12
CA GLN A 19 -9.14 3.41 -14.21
C GLN A 19 -7.72 3.65 -13.71
N ALA A 20 -7.52 4.66 -12.86
CA ALA A 20 -6.21 4.93 -12.27
C ALA A 20 -5.70 3.73 -11.46
N PHE A 21 -6.57 3.10 -10.67
CA PHE A 21 -6.24 1.90 -9.89
C PHE A 21 -5.83 0.74 -10.79
N GLU A 22 -6.61 0.42 -11.82
CA GLU A 22 -6.29 -0.66 -12.76
C GLU A 22 -4.92 -0.46 -13.42
N ILE A 23 -4.64 0.78 -13.86
CA ILE A 23 -3.36 1.13 -14.47
C ILE A 23 -2.22 0.94 -13.47
N PHE A 24 -2.33 1.49 -12.26
CA PHE A 24 -1.29 1.33 -11.24
C PHE A 24 -1.08 -0.14 -10.84
N MET A 25 -2.17 -0.91 -10.73
CA MET A 25 -2.11 -2.33 -10.42
C MET A 25 -1.41 -3.14 -11.52
N LEU A 26 -1.64 -2.81 -12.78
CA LEU A 26 -0.95 -3.44 -13.91
C LEU A 26 0.54 -3.10 -13.89
N VAL A 27 0.87 -1.81 -13.79
CA VAL A 27 2.27 -1.33 -13.79
C VAL A 27 3.06 -1.92 -12.62
N GLU A 28 2.46 -2.04 -11.44
CA GLU A 28 3.12 -2.67 -10.30
C GLU A 28 3.32 -4.17 -10.53
N GLN A 29 2.35 -4.89 -11.08
CA GLN A 29 2.48 -6.34 -11.31
C GLN A 29 3.59 -6.72 -12.30
N GLU A 30 3.96 -5.83 -13.21
CA GLU A 30 5.06 -6.03 -14.15
C GLU A 30 6.44 -5.75 -13.53
N GLN A 31 6.49 -5.10 -12.36
CA GLN A 31 7.74 -4.81 -11.67
C GLN A 31 8.27 -6.06 -10.95
N ALA A 32 9.60 -6.18 -10.91
CA ALA A 32 10.28 -7.25 -10.19
C ALA A 32 10.07 -7.16 -8.67
N ASP A 33 9.94 -5.94 -8.14
CA ASP A 33 9.72 -5.67 -6.71
C ASP A 33 8.57 -4.67 -6.52
N PRO A 34 7.31 -5.11 -6.61
CA PRO A 34 6.15 -4.23 -6.58
C PRO A 34 5.92 -3.66 -5.18
N THR A 35 5.62 -2.38 -5.10
CA THR A 35 5.38 -1.67 -3.83
C THR A 35 3.92 -1.31 -3.62
N PHE A 36 3.13 -1.28 -4.70
CA PHE A 36 1.74 -0.85 -4.72
C PHE A 36 1.48 0.51 -4.08
N LEU A 37 2.49 1.41 -4.07
CA LEU A 37 2.45 2.66 -3.33
C LEU A 37 1.25 3.54 -3.72
N LYS A 38 1.01 3.71 -5.03
CA LYS A 38 -0.09 4.55 -5.53
C LYS A 38 -1.45 3.97 -5.17
N CYS A 39 -1.64 2.66 -5.32
CA CYS A 39 -2.85 1.97 -4.90
C CYS A 39 -3.11 2.16 -3.40
N CYS A 40 -2.07 2.03 -2.56
CA CYS A 40 -2.17 2.28 -1.12
C CYS A 40 -2.55 3.75 -0.79
N GLN A 41 -1.98 4.71 -1.53
CA GLN A 41 -2.32 6.12 -1.38
C GLN A 41 -3.78 6.40 -1.73
N MET A 42 -4.31 5.77 -2.78
CA MET A 42 -5.72 5.91 -3.18
C MET A 42 -6.67 5.36 -2.11
N VAL A 43 -6.33 4.25 -1.44
CA VAL A 43 -7.09 3.76 -0.28
C VAL A 43 -7.11 4.80 0.82
N MET A 44 -5.96 5.33 1.19
CA MET A 44 -5.85 6.35 2.26
C MET A 44 -6.55 7.67 1.88
N ALA A 45 -6.75 7.93 0.59
CA ALA A 45 -7.51 9.06 0.09
C ALA A 45 -9.02 8.79 0.03
N ASN A 46 -9.49 7.60 0.42
CA ASN A 46 -10.87 7.13 0.28
C ASN A 46 -11.39 7.20 -1.18
N GLN A 47 -10.50 6.92 -2.15
CA GLN A 47 -10.81 6.99 -3.58
C GLN A 47 -11.23 5.63 -4.17
N LEU A 48 -11.15 4.56 -3.38
CA LEU A 48 -11.41 3.18 -3.81
C LEU A 48 -12.61 2.56 -3.08
N GLY A 49 -13.29 1.64 -3.76
CA GLY A 49 -14.37 0.84 -3.20
C GLY A 49 -13.89 -0.48 -2.59
N GLU A 50 -14.84 -1.25 -2.06
CA GLU A 50 -14.56 -2.52 -1.38
C GLU A 50 -13.92 -3.58 -2.30
N SER A 51 -14.31 -3.62 -3.57
CA SER A 51 -13.72 -4.51 -4.59
C SER A 51 -12.23 -4.24 -4.76
N GLU A 52 -11.86 -2.98 -4.94
CA GLU A 52 -10.47 -2.57 -5.17
C GLU A 52 -9.63 -2.76 -3.89
N HIS A 53 -10.20 -2.50 -2.70
CA HIS A 53 -9.55 -2.82 -1.43
C HIS A 53 -9.19 -4.31 -1.35
N LYS A 54 -10.14 -5.19 -1.65
CA LYS A 54 -9.95 -6.64 -1.57
C LYS A 54 -8.88 -7.11 -2.56
N GLU A 55 -8.91 -6.60 -3.77
CA GLU A 55 -7.90 -6.92 -4.78
C GLU A 55 -6.50 -6.48 -4.34
N LEU A 56 -6.36 -5.22 -3.92
CA LEU A 56 -5.09 -4.68 -3.45
C LEU A 56 -4.54 -5.48 -2.26
N PHE A 57 -5.37 -5.81 -1.28
CA PHE A 57 -4.92 -6.54 -0.09
C PHE A 57 -4.48 -7.96 -0.42
N THR A 58 -5.18 -8.62 -1.35
CA THR A 58 -4.77 -9.94 -1.84
C THR A 58 -3.37 -9.88 -2.45
N LYS A 59 -3.07 -8.85 -3.25
CA LYS A 59 -1.74 -8.68 -3.86
C LYS A 59 -0.67 -8.32 -2.82
N LEU A 60 -0.98 -7.44 -1.88
CA LEU A 60 -0.05 -7.07 -0.81
C LEU A 60 0.29 -8.27 0.09
N GLU A 61 -0.69 -9.11 0.42
CA GLU A 61 -0.46 -10.35 1.16
C GLU A 61 0.44 -11.33 0.38
N GLN A 62 0.26 -11.44 -0.94
CA GLN A 62 1.16 -12.23 -1.79
C GLN A 62 2.59 -11.70 -1.75
N GLN A 63 2.77 -10.37 -1.74
CA GLN A 63 4.10 -9.76 -1.63
C GLN A 63 4.72 -9.98 -0.25
N MET A 64 3.94 -9.93 0.82
CA MET A 64 4.41 -10.28 2.16
C MET A 64 4.91 -11.73 2.22
N ALA A 65 4.20 -12.67 1.61
CA ALA A 65 4.63 -14.07 1.53
C ALA A 65 5.94 -14.24 0.74
N ARG A 66 6.26 -13.30 -0.15
CA ARG A 66 7.53 -13.23 -0.90
C ARG A 66 8.62 -12.42 -0.20
N ASN A 67 8.42 -12.03 1.06
CA ASN A 67 9.35 -11.22 1.85
C ASN A 67 9.65 -9.85 1.22
N ASN A 68 8.68 -9.27 0.51
CA ASN A 68 8.80 -7.91 0.00
C ASN A 68 8.54 -6.90 1.13
N GLY A 69 9.62 -6.36 1.69
CA GLY A 69 9.55 -5.43 2.81
C GLY A 69 8.80 -4.14 2.48
N ARG A 70 8.98 -3.59 1.27
CA ARG A 70 8.40 -2.30 0.90
C ARG A 70 6.88 -2.40 0.70
N ALA A 71 6.40 -3.46 0.06
CA ALA A 71 4.97 -3.76 -0.02
C ALA A 71 4.36 -4.00 1.37
N ALA A 72 5.04 -4.77 2.24
CA ALA A 72 4.61 -4.99 3.61
C ALA A 72 4.49 -3.65 4.38
N TYR A 73 5.48 -2.77 4.25
CA TYR A 73 5.43 -1.45 4.88
C TYR A 73 4.21 -0.64 4.42
N ASN A 74 3.98 -0.53 3.11
CA ASN A 74 2.85 0.22 2.56
C ASN A 74 1.51 -0.38 3.00
N TYR A 75 1.40 -1.71 3.06
CA TYR A 75 0.20 -2.38 3.57
C TYR A 75 -0.06 -2.06 5.05
N GLY A 76 0.99 -2.08 5.87
CA GLY A 76 0.91 -1.74 7.28
C GLY A 76 0.39 -0.31 7.52
N LEU A 77 0.79 0.65 6.69
CA LEU A 77 0.26 2.02 6.74
C LEU A 77 -1.22 2.08 6.40
N VAL A 78 -1.66 1.36 5.37
CA VAL A 78 -3.08 1.30 4.99
C VAL A 78 -3.92 0.67 6.09
N LEU A 79 -3.47 -0.44 6.67
CA LEU A 79 -4.16 -1.09 7.78
C LEU A 79 -4.29 -0.16 8.99
N ALA A 80 -3.22 0.56 9.33
CA ALA A 80 -3.26 1.54 10.41
C ALA A 80 -4.24 2.68 10.10
N HIS A 81 -4.26 3.15 8.85
CA HIS A 81 -5.20 4.18 8.40
C HIS A 81 -6.66 3.73 8.53
N LEU A 82 -6.95 2.46 8.22
CA LEU A 82 -8.28 1.86 8.34
C LEU A 82 -8.64 1.46 9.79
N GLY A 83 -7.80 1.76 10.77
CA GLY A 83 -8.02 1.44 12.18
C GLY A 83 -7.80 -0.04 12.53
N GLN A 84 -7.24 -0.84 11.63
CA GLN A 84 -6.90 -2.25 11.87
C GLN A 84 -5.56 -2.37 12.62
N THR A 85 -5.48 -1.72 13.78
CA THR A 85 -4.24 -1.51 14.55
C THR A 85 -3.47 -2.79 14.88
N PRO A 86 -4.08 -3.90 15.35
CA PRO A 86 -3.33 -5.11 15.65
C PRO A 86 -2.63 -5.68 14.42
N ARG A 87 -3.36 -5.77 13.29
CA ARG A 87 -2.82 -6.28 12.03
C ARG A 87 -1.76 -5.35 11.45
N ALA A 88 -1.97 -4.03 11.55
CA ALA A 88 -0.99 -3.05 11.14
C ALA A 88 0.34 -3.19 11.89
N GLN A 89 0.30 -3.46 13.20
CA GLN A 89 1.52 -3.69 13.98
C GLN A 89 2.28 -4.93 13.51
N GLU A 90 1.60 -6.05 13.29
CA GLU A 90 2.21 -7.28 12.79
C GLU A 90 2.91 -7.06 11.45
N VAL A 91 2.20 -6.41 10.51
CA VAL A 91 2.68 -6.16 9.15
C VAL A 91 3.86 -5.17 9.16
N LEU A 92 3.78 -4.08 9.94
CA LEU A 92 4.88 -3.12 10.07
C LEU A 92 6.10 -3.74 10.76
N ASN A 93 5.90 -4.62 11.74
CA ASN A 93 6.98 -5.35 12.38
C ASN A 93 7.69 -6.28 11.38
N GLN A 94 6.93 -7.00 10.54
CA GLN A 94 7.52 -7.81 9.47
C GLN A 94 8.33 -6.94 8.49
N ALA A 95 7.81 -5.79 8.06
CA ALA A 95 8.55 -4.86 7.20
C ALA A 95 9.85 -4.36 7.85
N ALA A 96 9.83 -4.10 9.16
CA ALA A 96 11.02 -3.71 9.92
C ALA A 96 12.07 -4.84 10.00
N LEU A 97 11.63 -6.10 10.16
CA LEU A 97 12.51 -7.27 10.15
C LEU A 97 13.13 -7.52 8.76
N LEU A 98 12.40 -7.18 7.70
CA LEU A 98 12.88 -7.20 6.31
C LEU A 98 13.78 -6.00 5.97
N GLY A 99 14.11 -5.16 6.96
CA GLY A 99 15.10 -4.10 6.81
C GLY A 99 14.55 -2.77 6.30
N VAL A 100 13.23 -2.56 6.26
CA VAL A 100 12.65 -1.26 5.91
C VAL A 100 12.83 -0.27 7.07
N PRO A 101 13.66 0.78 6.92
CA PRO A 101 13.99 1.68 8.03
C PRO A 101 12.77 2.44 8.57
N GLU A 102 11.87 2.86 7.68
CA GLU A 102 10.70 3.66 7.99
C GLU A 102 9.64 2.86 8.77
N ALA A 103 9.66 1.52 8.65
CA ALA A 103 8.71 0.65 9.31
C ALA A 103 8.84 0.69 10.83
N LYS A 104 10.06 0.79 11.36
CA LYS A 104 10.29 0.91 12.82
C LYS A 104 9.70 2.19 13.37
N ALA A 105 9.94 3.32 12.69
CA ALA A 105 9.40 4.61 13.09
C ALA A 105 7.86 4.63 13.06
N ALA A 106 7.27 4.06 11.99
CA ALA A 106 5.81 3.93 11.87
C ALA A 106 5.24 3.04 12.97
N LEU A 107 5.86 1.90 13.28
CA LEU A 107 5.44 0.99 14.35
C LEU A 107 5.48 1.68 15.72
N THR A 108 6.57 2.40 16.04
CA THR A 108 6.68 3.15 17.29
C THR A 108 5.58 4.20 17.40
N LYS A 109 5.31 4.96 16.33
CA LYS A 109 4.24 5.96 16.31
C LYS A 109 2.86 5.34 16.51
N LEU A 110 2.59 4.20 15.85
CA LEU A 110 1.35 3.46 15.98
C LEU A 110 1.11 2.98 17.42
N LEU A 111 2.15 2.49 18.09
CA LEU A 111 2.08 2.03 19.48
C LEU A 111 1.84 3.18 20.47
N LEU A 112 2.43 4.36 20.21
CA LEU A 112 2.31 5.51 21.10
C LEU A 112 1.01 6.28 20.94
N THR A 113 0.52 6.41 19.70
CA THR A 113 -0.59 7.32 19.37
C THR A 113 -1.84 6.59 18.88
N GLY A 114 -1.76 5.28 18.62
CA GLY A 114 -2.82 4.52 17.97
C GLY A 114 -2.97 4.84 16.47
N SER A 115 -2.08 5.66 15.89
CA SER A 115 -2.12 6.06 14.48
C SER A 115 -0.71 6.21 13.90
N VAL A 116 -0.61 6.15 12.57
CA VAL A 116 0.64 6.46 11.82
C VAL A 116 0.59 7.83 11.14
N ARG A 117 -0.56 8.52 11.16
CA ARG A 117 -0.76 9.85 10.56
C ARG A 117 0.00 10.93 11.30
#